data_AF-A0A7V9UPF1-F1
#
_entry.id   AF-A0A7V9UPF1-F1
#
_cell.length_a   1.000
_cell.length_b   1.000
_cell.length_c   1.000
_cell.angle_alpha   90.00
_cell.angle_beta   90.00
_cell.angle_gamma   90.00
#
_symmetry.space_group_name_H-M   'P 1'
#
loop_
_entity.id
_entity.type
_entity.pdbx_description
1 polymer ?
#
loop_
_entity_poly.entity_id
_entity_poly.type
_entity_poly.pdbx_seq_one_letter_code
_entity_poly.pdbx_strand_id
1 'polypeptide(L)'
;MPRTSTITLATNPAGLQLTLDGQPVTTPIQIVSVVGLTRTLGVVSPQVVGGVSYQFSSWSDAGAATHDISTPATDTTYIATFNAQQQTLQFGAASYSTGEGSGSLAITITRSQGTSGEVSVDYAANGGTASERTDYTTFIGTVRFLNGETSKTLTLLLTEDAFVDGSKTVNLILNNPKGAILGGQNISTVTIADNDTTPSSANPINETPVFVQQHYHDFLNRAPEPAGYQGWQNILTNCPPSGRDANGNYCDRIEVSSAFYRSPEFQQRGFFVYRFYSSSYGRIPRYVEFMPDMARVSGFQTTAQEEASKVAFIEDFTARQEFKNRYDALTNPRAYVEAMEAAAGVVLSNRETLIAELATNQKTRAQVLRAVAESAEVYGKYFNQAFVVMQYFGYLKRDPDILYLNWIETLNQTGDYRVMVNGFLNSSEYRSRFGQP
;
A
#
# COMPACT_ATOMS: atom_id res chain seq x y z
N MET A 1 12.44 57.58 36.89
CA MET A 1 11.61 56.60 36.15
C MET A 1 12.36 55.28 36.12
N PRO A 2 11.67 54.11 36.17
CA PRO A 2 12.34 52.82 36.00
C PRO A 2 13.09 52.81 34.66
N ARG A 3 14.36 52.35 34.68
CA ARG A 3 15.15 52.18 33.46
C ARG A 3 14.60 50.95 32.72
N THR A 4 14.28 51.13 31.44
CA THR A 4 13.81 50.06 30.57
C THR A 4 14.84 49.74 29.50
N SER A 5 14.76 48.54 28.94
CA SER A 5 15.50 48.10 27.76
C SER A 5 14.63 47.17 26.91
N THR A 6 15.03 46.96 25.66
CA THR A 6 14.34 46.09 24.71
C THR A 6 14.96 44.71 24.67
N ILE A 7 14.14 43.69 24.91
CA ILE A 7 14.48 42.28 24.64
C ILE A 7 13.93 41.94 23.26
N THR A 8 14.80 41.52 22.34
CA THR A 8 14.38 40.97 21.05
C THR A 8 14.45 39.45 21.10
N LEU A 9 13.36 38.76 20.81
CA LEU A 9 13.34 37.30 20.67
C LEU A 9 13.24 36.95 19.18
N ALA A 10 14.17 36.14 18.72
CA ALA A 10 14.24 35.68 17.33
C ALA A 10 14.55 34.18 17.26
N THR A 11 14.32 33.59 16.10
CA THR A 11 14.65 32.20 15.82
C THR A 11 15.54 32.06 14.59
N ASN A 12 16.32 30.99 14.56
CA ASN A 12 17.08 30.56 13.40
C ASN A 12 16.77 29.08 13.10
N PRO A 13 16.10 28.74 11.99
CA PRO A 13 15.55 29.65 10.98
C PRO A 13 14.41 30.52 11.54
N ALA A 14 14.16 31.66 10.89
CA ALA A 14 13.16 32.63 11.34
C ALA A 14 11.72 32.10 11.19
N GLY A 15 10.80 32.63 11.99
CA GLY A 15 9.36 32.33 11.92
C GLY A 15 8.90 31.17 12.82
N LEU A 16 9.79 30.62 13.65
CA LEU A 16 9.46 29.60 14.64
C LEU A 16 8.89 30.23 15.93
N GLN A 17 8.05 29.48 16.67
CA GLN A 17 7.46 29.94 17.93
C GLN A 17 8.40 29.74 19.12
N LEU A 18 8.34 30.70 20.04
CA LEU A 18 8.98 30.65 21.37
C LEU A 18 7.91 30.86 22.45
N THR A 19 8.30 30.73 23.72
CA THR A 19 7.46 31.16 24.84
C THR A 19 8.17 32.24 25.66
N LEU A 20 7.39 33.18 26.18
CA LEU A 20 7.84 34.21 27.10
C LEU A 20 6.88 34.22 28.30
N ASP A 21 7.42 34.00 29.50
CA ASP A 21 6.67 33.85 30.75
C ASP A 21 5.55 32.79 30.62
N GLY A 22 5.86 31.70 29.91
CA GLY A 22 4.93 30.60 29.64
C GLY A 22 3.91 30.84 28.53
N GLN A 23 3.85 32.03 27.93
CA GLN A 23 2.93 32.35 26.83
C GLN A 23 3.60 32.23 25.46
N PRO A 24 2.94 31.61 24.46
CA PRO A 24 3.50 31.49 23.12
C PRO A 24 3.63 32.86 22.43
N VAL A 25 4.75 33.08 21.75
CA VAL A 25 5.04 34.30 20.98
C VAL A 25 5.51 33.95 19.57
N THR A 26 5.03 34.72 18.58
CA THR A 26 5.48 34.62 17.19
C THR A 26 6.75 35.44 17.02
N THR A 27 7.80 34.84 16.46
CA THR A 27 9.08 35.52 16.25
C THR A 27 9.24 36.07 14.82
N PRO A 28 10.02 37.15 14.61
CA PRO A 28 10.69 37.95 15.64
C PRO A 28 9.74 38.87 16.42
N ILE A 29 10.01 39.10 17.70
CA ILE A 29 9.24 40.01 18.57
C ILE A 29 10.18 40.87 19.43
N GLN A 30 9.78 42.13 19.67
CA GLN A 30 10.48 43.05 20.58
C GLN A 30 9.60 43.34 21.79
N ILE A 31 10.18 43.27 22.99
CA ILE A 31 9.50 43.53 24.25
C ILE A 31 10.29 44.54 25.05
N VAL A 32 9.67 45.67 25.40
CA VAL A 32 10.23 46.62 26.35
C VAL A 32 9.99 46.09 27.78
N SER A 33 11.04 45.99 28.58
CA SER A 33 10.96 45.47 29.96
C SER A 33 11.80 46.32 30.92
N VAL A 34 11.48 46.26 32.21
CA VAL A 34 12.22 46.97 33.26
C VAL A 34 13.52 46.23 33.53
N VAL A 35 14.65 46.96 33.52
CA VAL A 35 15.98 46.39 33.77
C VAL A 35 16.00 45.68 35.14
N GLY A 36 16.54 44.45 35.17
CA GLY A 36 16.61 43.62 36.37
C GLY A 36 15.41 42.70 36.60
N LEU A 37 14.28 42.91 35.91
CA LEU A 37 13.10 42.05 36.03
C LEU A 37 13.41 40.63 35.52
N THR A 38 13.06 39.60 36.30
CA THR A 38 13.16 38.21 35.85
C THR A 38 12.10 37.90 34.80
N ARG A 39 12.50 37.30 33.69
CA ARG A 39 11.64 36.82 32.61
C ARG A 39 11.99 35.37 32.31
N THR A 40 11.01 34.54 31.98
CA THR A 40 11.25 33.15 31.60
C THR A 40 11.20 33.02 30.08
N LEU A 41 12.32 32.64 29.47
CA LEU A 41 12.36 32.25 28.06
C LEU A 41 12.06 30.77 27.93
N GLY A 42 11.36 30.38 26.86
CA GLY A 42 11.16 28.98 26.52
C GLY A 42 10.98 28.76 25.02
N VAL A 43 10.94 27.49 24.62
CA VAL A 43 10.80 27.08 23.23
C VAL A 43 9.64 26.11 23.03
N VAL A 44 9.00 26.15 21.86
CA VAL A 44 8.11 25.08 21.41
C VAL A 44 8.94 24.12 20.56
N SER A 45 9.13 22.88 21.03
CA SER A 45 9.98 21.90 20.32
C SER A 45 9.50 20.46 20.58
N PRO A 46 9.43 19.60 19.54
CA PRO A 46 9.58 19.93 18.13
C PRO A 46 8.43 20.80 17.63
N GLN A 47 8.66 21.59 16.58
CA GLN A 47 7.62 22.37 15.91
C GLN A 47 7.69 22.18 14.40
N VAL A 48 6.58 22.42 13.69
CA VAL A 48 6.48 22.17 12.25
C VAL A 48 6.11 23.48 11.56
N VAL A 49 6.98 23.92 10.66
CA VAL A 49 6.75 25.13 9.86
C VAL A 49 7.05 24.81 8.41
N GLY A 50 6.10 25.08 7.51
CA GLY A 50 6.24 24.78 6.09
C GLY A 50 6.45 23.30 5.77
N GLY A 51 5.93 22.38 6.59
CA GLY A 51 6.08 20.93 6.42
C GLY A 51 7.43 20.36 6.90
N VAL A 52 8.34 21.21 7.39
CA VAL A 52 9.62 20.79 7.99
C VAL A 52 9.48 20.77 9.51
N SER A 53 9.87 19.66 10.13
CA SER A 53 9.97 19.56 11.58
C SER A 53 11.29 20.16 12.05
N TYR A 54 11.25 20.98 13.09
CA TYR A 54 12.39 21.65 13.69
C TYR A 54 12.50 21.28 15.16
N GLN A 55 13.71 20.93 15.59
CA GLN A 55 14.02 20.64 16.98
C GLN A 55 14.96 21.70 17.53
N PHE A 56 14.68 22.18 18.75
CA PHE A 56 15.53 23.14 19.44
C PHE A 56 16.95 22.57 19.60
N SER A 57 17.93 23.41 19.31
CA SER A 57 19.35 23.11 19.43
C SER A 57 19.97 23.88 20.60
N SER A 58 19.85 25.21 20.59
CA SER A 58 20.52 26.07 21.58
C SER A 58 19.97 27.48 21.57
N TRP A 59 20.13 28.19 22.68
CA TRP A 59 20.00 29.64 22.71
C TRP A 59 21.35 30.32 22.49
N SER A 60 21.33 31.55 21.98
CA SER A 60 22.51 32.40 21.81
C SER A 60 23.21 32.76 23.12
N ASP A 61 22.52 32.67 24.25
CA ASP A 61 23.04 32.89 25.60
C ASP A 61 23.47 31.58 26.31
N ALA A 62 23.44 30.45 25.58
CA ALA A 62 23.71 29.11 26.10
C ALA A 62 22.77 28.64 27.23
N GLY A 63 21.60 29.28 27.38
CA GLY A 63 20.55 28.82 28.29
C GLY A 63 19.93 27.48 27.88
N ALA A 64 19.26 26.84 28.84
CA ALA A 64 18.49 25.61 28.59
C ALA A 64 17.26 25.90 27.69
N ALA A 65 16.55 24.86 27.24
CA ALA A 65 15.36 25.04 26.41
C ALA A 65 14.30 25.98 27.05
N THR A 66 14.17 25.91 28.37
CA THR A 66 13.43 26.86 29.20
C THR A 66 14.35 27.33 30.32
N HIS A 67 14.50 28.64 30.49
CA HIS A 67 15.34 29.23 31.52
C HIS A 67 14.92 30.67 31.85
N ASP A 68 15.34 31.13 33.03
CA ASP A 68 15.13 32.50 33.45
C ASP A 68 16.29 33.40 33.01
N ILE A 69 15.95 34.61 32.59
CA ILE A 69 16.87 35.72 32.34
C ILE A 69 16.50 36.89 33.24
N SER A 70 17.48 37.75 33.54
CA SER A 70 17.21 39.09 34.08
C SER A 70 17.24 40.09 32.94
N THR A 71 16.23 40.96 32.82
CA THR A 71 16.17 41.98 31.77
C THR A 71 17.48 42.80 31.75
N PRO A 72 18.25 42.75 30.66
CA PRO A 72 19.59 43.32 30.60
C PRO A 72 19.57 44.84 30.61
N ALA A 73 20.68 45.47 31.02
CA ALA A 73 20.77 46.93 31.10
C ALA A 73 20.77 47.64 29.73
N THR A 74 21.07 46.91 28.67
CA THR A 74 21.08 47.37 27.27
C THR A 74 20.19 46.48 26.41
N ASP A 75 19.70 47.01 25.30
CA ASP A 75 18.92 46.25 24.34
C ASP A 75 19.69 44.99 23.91
N THR A 76 19.03 43.83 23.98
CA THR A 76 19.67 42.53 23.79
C THR A 76 18.76 41.62 22.98
N THR A 77 19.37 40.86 22.07
CA THR A 77 18.67 39.87 21.26
C THR A 77 19.01 38.48 21.74
N TYR A 78 17.98 37.67 22.01
CA TYR A 78 18.10 36.24 22.27
C TYR A 78 17.61 35.48 21.04
N ILE A 79 18.47 34.63 20.48
CA ILE A 79 18.19 33.82 19.29
C ILE A 79 18.12 32.35 19.71
N ALA A 80 16.97 31.72 19.53
CA ALA A 80 16.85 30.27 19.63
C ALA A 80 17.16 29.63 18.27
N THR A 81 18.15 28.75 18.24
CA THR A 81 18.53 27.99 17.04
C THR A 81 17.83 26.64 17.05
N PHE A 82 17.28 26.26 15.90
CA PHE A 82 16.63 24.99 15.66
C PHE A 82 17.25 24.30 14.46
N ASN A 83 17.36 22.97 14.55
CA ASN A 83 17.81 22.14 13.45
C ASN A 83 16.61 21.49 12.78
N ALA A 84 16.60 21.52 11.45
CA ALA A 84 15.64 20.73 10.68
C ALA A 84 15.84 19.24 10.98
N GLN A 85 14.77 18.57 11.33
CA GLN A 85 14.72 17.14 11.53
C GLN A 85 14.36 16.49 10.21
N GLN A 86 15.29 15.72 9.67
CA GLN A 86 15.04 14.95 8.45
C GLN A 86 14.47 13.60 8.84
N GLN A 87 13.19 13.42 8.52
CA GLN A 87 12.48 12.20 8.84
C GLN A 87 13.14 11.01 8.13
N THR A 88 13.29 9.90 8.85
CA THR A 88 13.90 8.69 8.31
C THR A 88 12.87 7.57 8.26
N LEU A 89 12.90 6.78 7.18
CA LEU A 89 12.16 5.53 7.04
C LEU A 89 13.14 4.37 6.91
N GLN A 90 12.95 3.33 7.72
CA GLN A 90 13.83 2.15 7.73
C GLN A 90 13.09 0.90 8.20
N PHE A 91 13.61 -0.29 7.88
CA PHE A 91 13.13 -1.53 8.48
C PHE A 91 13.34 -1.49 10.01
N GLY A 92 12.41 -2.12 10.74
CA GLY A 92 12.47 -2.24 12.19
C GLY A 92 13.55 -3.19 12.69
N ALA A 93 14.01 -4.11 11.82
CA ALA A 93 15.12 -5.02 12.11
C ALA A 93 15.99 -5.27 10.87
N ALA A 94 17.28 -5.55 11.11
CA ALA A 94 18.24 -5.91 10.07
C ALA A 94 17.99 -7.30 9.47
N SER A 95 17.38 -8.17 10.26
CA SER A 95 17.04 -9.53 9.84
C SER A 95 15.76 -10.00 10.51
N TYR A 96 15.04 -10.87 9.81
CA TYR A 96 13.90 -11.61 10.35
C TYR A 96 14.09 -13.10 10.06
N SER A 97 13.40 -13.96 10.81
CA SER A 97 13.38 -15.40 10.57
C SER A 97 12.00 -15.96 10.78
N THR A 98 11.61 -16.92 9.95
CA THR A 98 10.31 -17.61 10.01
C THR A 98 10.46 -19.03 9.48
N GLY A 99 9.57 -19.94 9.87
CA GLY A 99 9.41 -21.20 9.13
C GLY A 99 8.55 -20.98 7.90
N GLU A 100 8.79 -21.71 6.81
CA GLU A 100 7.96 -21.66 5.59
C GLU A 100 6.47 -21.94 5.87
N GLY A 101 6.17 -22.93 6.73
CA GLY A 101 4.80 -23.27 7.14
C GLY A 101 4.12 -22.26 8.06
N SER A 102 4.76 -21.14 8.36
CA SER A 102 4.15 -20.07 9.16
C SER A 102 3.08 -19.29 8.39
N GLY A 103 3.05 -19.44 7.06
CA GLY A 103 2.11 -18.79 6.15
C GLY A 103 2.34 -17.30 5.94
N SER A 104 2.80 -16.56 6.94
CA SER A 104 3.21 -15.17 6.75
C SER A 104 4.20 -14.69 7.81
N LEU A 105 4.90 -13.60 7.51
CA LEU A 105 5.81 -12.92 8.39
C LEU A 105 5.54 -11.41 8.39
N ALA A 106 5.42 -10.82 9.57
CA ALA A 106 5.26 -9.38 9.76
C ALA A 106 6.62 -8.66 9.64
N ILE A 107 6.70 -7.70 8.73
CA ILE A 107 7.86 -6.84 8.50
C ILE A 107 7.50 -5.41 8.93
N THR A 108 8.19 -4.87 9.92
CA THR A 108 7.92 -3.52 10.43
C THR A 108 8.77 -2.49 9.69
N ILE A 109 8.16 -1.40 9.25
CA ILE A 109 8.84 -0.18 8.81
C ILE A 109 8.63 0.87 9.90
N THR A 110 9.70 1.58 10.27
CA THR A 110 9.69 2.61 11.31
C THR A 110 9.96 3.98 10.70
N ARG A 111 9.29 4.99 11.24
CA ARG A 111 9.48 6.41 10.96
C ARG A 111 10.06 7.08 12.20
N SER A 112 11.19 7.76 12.05
CA SER A 112 11.86 8.44 13.16
C SER A 112 12.35 9.84 12.79
N GLN A 113 12.81 10.60 13.77
CA GLN A 113 13.25 12.01 13.60
C GLN A 113 12.14 12.91 13.05
N GLY A 114 10.91 12.70 13.53
CA GLY A 114 9.72 13.48 13.18
C GLY A 114 8.56 12.62 12.67
N THR A 115 7.34 13.09 12.92
CA THR A 115 6.09 12.42 12.51
C THR A 115 5.15 13.36 11.76
N SER A 116 5.62 14.55 11.40
CA SER A 116 4.76 15.55 10.78
C SER A 116 4.62 15.36 9.28
N GLY A 117 3.39 15.57 8.78
CA GLY A 117 3.07 15.43 7.37
C GLY A 117 2.98 13.97 6.93
N GLU A 118 2.65 13.77 5.66
CA GLU A 118 2.68 12.46 5.04
C GLU A 118 4.08 12.17 4.49
N VAL A 119 4.58 10.96 4.73
CA VAL A 119 5.80 10.45 4.09
C VAL A 119 5.54 9.07 3.50
N SER A 120 6.31 8.68 2.50
CA SER A 120 6.19 7.35 1.89
C SER A 120 7.53 6.79 1.46
N VAL A 121 7.59 5.48 1.31
CA VAL A 121 8.74 4.77 0.74
C VAL A 121 8.25 3.55 -0.03
N ASP A 122 8.91 3.26 -1.13
CA ASP A 122 8.67 2.02 -1.88
C ASP A 122 9.45 0.87 -1.22
N TYR A 123 8.90 -0.33 -1.28
CA TYR A 123 9.54 -1.55 -0.79
C TYR A 123 9.47 -2.64 -1.85
N ALA A 124 10.49 -3.51 -1.88
CA ALA A 124 10.52 -4.68 -2.74
C ALA A 124 11.35 -5.81 -2.13
N ALA A 125 10.99 -7.06 -2.40
CA ALA A 125 11.90 -8.18 -2.33
C ALA A 125 12.83 -8.14 -3.56
N ASN A 126 14.15 -8.18 -3.34
CA ASN A 126 15.15 -8.13 -4.39
C ASN A 126 16.39 -8.94 -4.00
N GLY A 127 16.53 -10.12 -4.58
CA GLY A 127 17.65 -11.03 -4.35
C GLY A 127 17.48 -11.94 -3.13
N GLY A 128 18.52 -12.72 -2.86
CA GLY A 128 18.45 -13.87 -1.95
C GLY A 128 18.43 -15.19 -2.73
N THR A 129 18.22 -16.29 -2.02
CA THR A 129 18.10 -17.64 -2.60
C THR A 129 16.65 -18.11 -2.72
N ALA A 130 15.72 -17.43 -2.05
CA ALA A 130 14.30 -17.72 -2.11
C ALA A 130 13.65 -17.23 -3.42
N SER A 131 12.65 -17.97 -3.88
CA SER A 131 11.86 -17.75 -5.09
C SER A 131 10.47 -17.23 -4.73
N GLU A 132 10.05 -16.16 -5.40
CA GLU A 132 8.71 -15.54 -5.30
C GLU A 132 7.57 -16.46 -5.78
N ARG A 133 7.90 -17.64 -6.32
CA ARG A 133 6.91 -18.56 -6.85
C ARG A 133 6.67 -19.76 -5.94
N THR A 134 7.69 -20.19 -5.21
CA THR A 134 7.70 -21.41 -4.40
C THR A 134 7.83 -21.15 -2.91
N ASP A 135 8.51 -20.07 -2.49
CA ASP A 135 8.87 -19.89 -1.07
C ASP A 135 8.11 -18.71 -0.43
N TYR A 136 7.82 -17.67 -1.21
CA TYR A 136 7.05 -16.50 -0.80
C TYR A 136 6.23 -15.96 -1.98
N THR A 137 5.31 -15.01 -1.79
CA THR A 137 4.61 -14.33 -2.90
C THR A 137 5.11 -12.92 -3.13
N THR A 138 4.78 -12.30 -4.28
CA THR A 138 5.19 -10.93 -4.62
C THR A 138 5.14 -9.97 -3.44
N PHE A 139 6.31 -9.47 -3.04
CA PHE A 139 6.45 -8.52 -1.96
C PHE A 139 6.99 -7.21 -2.53
N ILE A 140 6.08 -6.38 -3.03
CA ILE A 140 6.41 -5.09 -3.65
C ILE A 140 5.27 -4.10 -3.42
N GLY A 141 5.59 -2.85 -3.16
CA GLY A 141 4.58 -1.81 -3.02
C GLY A 141 5.12 -0.49 -2.49
N THR A 142 4.22 0.35 -2.00
CA THR A 142 4.53 1.63 -1.36
C THR A 142 3.87 1.65 0.01
N VAL A 143 4.62 2.00 1.05
CA VAL A 143 4.07 2.24 2.39
C VAL A 143 3.95 3.74 2.62
N ARG A 144 2.79 4.19 3.09
CA ARG A 144 2.50 5.59 3.43
C ARG A 144 2.30 5.73 4.93
N PHE A 145 2.93 6.74 5.51
CA PHE A 145 2.76 7.15 6.89
C PHE A 145 2.03 8.48 6.91
N LEU A 146 0.81 8.48 7.44
CA LEU A 146 0.05 9.70 7.70
C LEU A 146 0.70 10.50 8.84
N ASN A 147 0.25 11.73 9.03
CA ASN A 147 0.70 12.59 10.11
C ASN A 147 0.51 11.89 11.47
N GLY A 148 1.58 11.80 12.26
CA GLY A 148 1.59 11.16 13.57
C GLY A 148 1.93 9.67 13.57
N GLU A 149 1.87 8.98 12.42
CA GLU A 149 2.19 7.54 12.35
C GLU A 149 3.69 7.29 12.44
N THR A 150 4.11 6.40 13.34
CA THR A 150 5.53 6.07 13.62
C THR A 150 5.95 4.68 13.14
N SER A 151 5.01 3.77 12.90
CA SER A 151 5.30 2.42 12.40
C SER A 151 4.20 1.93 11.45
N LYS A 152 4.60 1.13 10.47
CA LYS A 152 3.69 0.35 9.62
C LYS A 152 4.18 -1.10 9.58
N THR A 153 3.24 -2.02 9.46
CA THR A 153 3.54 -3.44 9.29
C THR A 153 3.14 -3.85 7.88
N LEU A 154 4.10 -4.44 7.18
CA LEU A 154 3.93 -5.13 5.90
C LEU A 154 3.89 -6.63 6.17
N THR A 155 3.22 -7.39 5.33
CA THR A 155 3.11 -8.84 5.49
C THR A 155 3.79 -9.52 4.31
N LEU A 156 4.88 -10.25 4.58
CA LEU A 156 5.47 -11.17 3.61
C LEU A 156 4.69 -12.49 3.70
N LEU A 157 4.02 -12.88 2.62
CA LEU A 157 3.27 -14.14 2.56
C LEU A 157 4.20 -15.25 2.12
N LEU A 158 4.15 -16.37 2.83
CA LEU A 158 5.00 -17.53 2.62
C LEU A 158 4.21 -18.62 1.90
N THR A 159 4.92 -19.40 1.10
CA THR A 159 4.35 -20.56 0.42
C THR A 159 4.90 -21.82 1.09
N GLU A 160 4.00 -22.72 1.46
CA GLU A 160 4.37 -24.04 2.00
C GLU A 160 4.55 -25.01 0.85
N ASP A 161 5.70 -25.66 0.78
CA ASP A 161 5.98 -26.69 -0.21
C ASP A 161 6.49 -27.99 0.44
N ALA A 162 6.96 -28.93 -0.38
CA ALA A 162 7.39 -30.27 0.02
C ALA A 162 8.85 -30.55 -0.41
N PHE A 163 9.58 -29.50 -0.79
CA PHE A 163 10.93 -29.58 -1.31
C PHE A 163 11.95 -29.46 -0.17
N VAL A 164 12.78 -30.50 0.00
CA VAL A 164 13.94 -30.43 0.91
C VAL A 164 15.06 -29.65 0.23
N ASP A 165 15.11 -28.35 0.47
CA ASP A 165 16.12 -27.46 -0.13
C ASP A 165 16.82 -26.53 0.87
N GLY A 166 16.55 -26.72 2.16
CA GLY A 166 17.19 -26.05 3.26
C GLY A 166 16.76 -24.59 3.41
N SER A 167 17.24 -23.93 4.46
CA SER A 167 16.82 -22.55 4.71
C SER A 167 17.23 -21.60 3.59
N LYS A 168 16.27 -20.86 3.05
CA LYS A 168 16.48 -19.86 2.00
C LYS A 168 16.38 -18.44 2.54
N THR A 169 16.84 -17.48 1.74
CA THR A 169 16.84 -16.06 2.12
C THR A 169 16.14 -15.20 1.10
N VAL A 170 15.46 -14.15 1.55
CA VAL A 170 14.96 -13.06 0.71
C VAL A 170 15.47 -11.72 1.25
N ASN A 171 16.02 -10.88 0.37
CA ASN A 171 16.46 -9.54 0.73
C ASN A 171 15.34 -8.54 0.44
N LEU A 172 14.96 -7.76 1.45
CA LEU A 172 13.99 -6.69 1.35
C LEU A 172 14.73 -5.37 1.24
N ILE A 173 14.28 -4.49 0.35
CA ILE A 173 14.87 -3.17 0.12
C ILE A 173 13.82 -2.07 0.24
N LEU A 174 14.24 -0.91 0.74
CA LEU A 174 13.48 0.34 0.70
C LEU A 174 14.10 1.31 -0.30
N ASN A 175 13.28 1.94 -1.15
CA ASN A 175 13.72 2.90 -2.15
C ASN A 175 12.70 4.04 -2.35
N ASN A 176 13.11 5.06 -3.12
CA ASN A 176 12.28 6.21 -3.51
C ASN A 176 11.52 6.89 -2.35
N PRO A 177 12.16 7.23 -1.21
CA PRO A 177 11.46 7.89 -0.12
C PRO A 177 10.94 9.27 -0.58
N LYS A 178 9.73 9.63 -0.15
CA LYS A 178 9.12 10.95 -0.38
C LYS A 178 8.77 11.58 0.96
N GLY A 179 9.17 12.84 1.16
CA GLY A 179 8.98 13.55 2.43
C GLY A 179 9.89 13.07 3.58
N ALA A 180 10.76 12.10 3.32
CA ALA A 180 11.71 11.50 4.25
C ALA A 180 12.99 11.10 3.49
N ILE A 181 14.00 10.64 4.23
CA ILE A 181 15.16 9.92 3.70
C ILE A 181 15.15 8.47 4.18
N LEU A 182 15.97 7.61 3.55
CA LEU A 182 16.20 6.27 4.06
C LEU A 182 17.07 6.34 5.33
N GLY A 183 16.70 5.58 6.36
CA GLY A 183 17.57 5.36 7.51
C GLY A 183 18.68 4.35 7.21
N GLY A 184 19.49 4.03 8.23
CA GLY A 184 20.62 3.10 8.08
C GLY A 184 20.20 1.67 7.76
N GLN A 185 18.97 1.28 8.14
CA GLN A 185 18.40 -0.04 7.88
C GLN A 185 17.45 -0.02 6.68
N ASN A 186 17.96 0.31 5.49
CA ASN A 186 17.18 0.32 4.25
C ASN A 186 17.19 -1.03 3.49
N ILE A 187 17.94 -2.02 3.99
CA ILE A 187 17.93 -3.40 3.54
C ILE A 187 17.63 -4.29 4.76
N SER A 188 16.86 -5.36 4.61
CA SER A 188 16.63 -6.36 5.66
C SER A 188 16.64 -7.75 5.04
N THR A 189 17.26 -8.73 5.70
CA THR A 189 17.30 -10.12 5.21
C THR A 189 16.34 -10.99 5.99
N VAL A 190 15.42 -11.67 5.30
CA VAL A 190 14.54 -12.68 5.90
C VAL A 190 15.12 -14.04 5.63
N THR A 191 15.25 -14.88 6.66
CA THR A 191 15.53 -16.32 6.53
C THR A 191 14.24 -17.10 6.65
N ILE A 192 13.94 -17.91 5.65
CA ILE A 192 12.81 -18.85 5.62
C ILE A 192 13.39 -20.22 5.91
N ALA A 193 13.06 -20.78 7.08
CA ALA A 193 13.51 -22.08 7.50
C ALA A 193 12.61 -23.16 6.89
N ASP A 194 13.24 -23.99 6.05
CA ASP A 194 12.69 -25.24 5.54
C ASP A 194 12.28 -26.16 6.71
N ASN A 195 11.08 -26.70 6.62
CA ASN A 195 10.47 -27.59 7.61
C ASN A 195 10.43 -29.05 7.11
N ASP A 196 10.77 -29.29 5.85
CA ASP A 196 10.89 -30.61 5.26
C ASP A 196 12.25 -31.25 5.53
N THR A 197 12.22 -32.53 5.88
CA THR A 197 13.43 -33.32 6.16
C THR A 197 13.62 -34.49 5.21
N THR A 198 12.56 -34.87 4.48
CA THR A 198 12.59 -35.95 3.50
C THR A 198 11.67 -35.60 2.33
N PRO A 199 12.06 -35.88 1.07
CA PRO A 199 11.20 -35.64 -0.08
C PRO A 199 9.84 -36.34 0.06
N SER A 200 8.76 -35.59 -0.14
CA SER A 200 7.40 -36.11 -0.10
C SER A 200 6.82 -36.22 -1.52
N SER A 201 6.06 -37.29 -1.77
CA SER A 201 5.20 -37.37 -2.96
C SER A 201 3.83 -36.71 -2.75
N ALA A 202 3.49 -36.35 -1.51
CA ALA A 202 2.28 -35.60 -1.20
C ALA A 202 2.55 -34.11 -1.46
N ASN A 203 1.67 -33.51 -2.26
CA ASN A 203 1.73 -32.09 -2.55
C ASN A 203 0.91 -31.31 -1.49
N PRO A 204 1.52 -30.42 -0.68
CA PRO A 204 0.86 -29.74 0.43
C PRO A 204 -0.35 -28.92 0.01
N ILE A 205 -0.44 -28.46 -1.23
CA ILE A 205 -1.64 -27.77 -1.74
C ILE A 205 -2.88 -28.67 -1.73
N ASN A 206 -2.69 -29.99 -1.60
CA ASN A 206 -3.77 -30.94 -1.43
C ASN A 206 -4.30 -30.98 0.01
N GLU A 207 -3.69 -30.30 0.97
CA GLU A 207 -4.17 -30.18 2.33
C GLU A 207 -5.11 -28.98 2.45
N THR A 208 -6.26 -29.17 3.09
CA THR A 208 -7.30 -28.12 3.19
C THR A 208 -6.78 -26.82 3.85
N PRO A 209 -6.00 -26.86 4.95
CA PRO A 209 -5.44 -25.64 5.55
C PRO A 209 -4.51 -24.88 4.58
N VAL A 210 -3.62 -25.58 3.88
CA VAL A 210 -2.66 -24.98 2.92
C VAL A 210 -3.40 -24.43 1.70
N PHE A 211 -4.34 -25.20 1.15
CA PHE A 211 -5.18 -24.78 0.02
C PHE A 211 -5.89 -23.46 0.29
N VAL A 212 -6.57 -23.34 1.44
CA VAL A 212 -7.30 -22.12 1.79
C VAL A 212 -6.33 -20.96 1.97
N GLN A 213 -5.24 -21.16 2.71
CA GLN A 213 -4.22 -20.12 2.93
C GLN A 213 -3.66 -19.61 1.60
N GLN A 214 -3.29 -20.53 0.70
CA GLN A 214 -2.74 -20.16 -0.59
C GLN A 214 -3.74 -19.39 -1.46
N HIS A 215 -5.04 -19.65 -1.36
CA HIS A 215 -6.05 -18.88 -2.08
C HIS A 215 -6.17 -17.43 -1.57
N TYR A 216 -6.02 -17.21 -0.27
CA TYR A 216 -5.90 -15.85 0.27
C TYR A 216 -4.64 -15.15 -0.27
N HIS A 217 -3.52 -15.86 -0.37
CA HIS A 217 -2.28 -15.29 -0.90
C HIS A 217 -2.40 -14.98 -2.40
N ASP A 218 -2.91 -15.94 -3.18
CA ASP A 218 -2.93 -15.87 -4.63
C ASP A 218 -3.97 -14.89 -5.16
N PHE A 219 -5.15 -14.83 -4.55
CA PHE A 219 -6.24 -14.01 -5.06
C PHE A 219 -6.46 -12.71 -4.27
N LEU A 220 -6.13 -12.68 -2.97
CA LEU A 220 -6.41 -11.50 -2.14
C LEU A 220 -5.14 -10.76 -1.70
N ASN A 221 -3.95 -11.34 -1.92
CA ASN A 221 -2.65 -10.81 -1.51
C ASN A 221 -2.63 -10.38 -0.03
N ARG A 222 -3.13 -11.25 0.84
CA ARG A 222 -3.09 -11.08 2.30
C ARG A 222 -3.14 -12.41 3.01
N ALA A 223 -2.73 -12.43 4.27
CA ALA A 223 -2.98 -13.56 5.16
C ALA A 223 -4.49 -13.66 5.48
N PRO A 224 -5.01 -14.88 5.72
CA PRO A 224 -6.40 -15.06 6.09
C PRO A 224 -6.68 -14.55 7.51
N GLU A 225 -7.88 -14.00 7.74
CA GLU A 225 -8.40 -13.78 9.08
C GLU A 225 -8.90 -15.09 9.70
N PRO A 226 -8.84 -15.26 11.03
CA PRO A 226 -9.22 -16.53 11.67
C PRO A 226 -10.61 -17.04 11.32
N ALA A 227 -11.60 -16.14 11.26
CA ALA A 227 -13.00 -16.52 10.99
C ALA A 227 -13.20 -17.02 9.54
N GLY A 228 -12.70 -16.29 8.54
CA GLY A 228 -12.80 -16.72 7.15
C GLY A 228 -11.93 -17.94 6.87
N TYR A 229 -10.74 -18.02 7.47
CA TYR A 229 -9.87 -19.18 7.38
C TYR A 229 -10.59 -20.46 7.80
N GLN A 230 -11.21 -20.44 8.98
CA GLN A 230 -11.98 -21.57 9.49
C GLN A 230 -13.23 -21.82 8.67
N GLY A 231 -13.93 -20.77 8.24
CA GLY A 231 -15.13 -20.88 7.41
C GLY A 231 -14.89 -21.67 6.12
N TRP A 232 -13.85 -21.31 5.37
CA TRP A 232 -13.50 -22.02 4.13
C TRP A 232 -13.03 -23.44 4.36
N GLN A 233 -12.24 -23.69 5.41
CA GLN A 233 -11.82 -25.04 5.78
C GLN A 233 -13.01 -25.94 6.15
N ASN A 234 -13.99 -25.39 6.86
CA ASN A 234 -15.20 -26.12 7.23
C ASN A 234 -16.04 -26.48 6.00
N ILE A 235 -16.12 -25.61 4.98
CA ILE A 235 -16.81 -25.94 3.73
C ILE A 235 -16.16 -27.15 3.07
N LEU A 236 -14.84 -27.15 2.92
CA LEU A 236 -14.12 -28.25 2.26
C LEU A 236 -14.16 -29.54 3.07
N THR A 237 -13.98 -29.46 4.40
CA THR A 237 -13.96 -30.62 5.29
C THR A 237 -15.32 -31.32 5.36
N ASN A 238 -16.41 -30.54 5.30
CA ASN A 238 -17.77 -31.07 5.29
C ASN A 238 -18.29 -31.39 3.88
N CYS A 239 -17.48 -31.16 2.83
CA CYS A 239 -17.90 -31.44 1.47
C CYS A 239 -17.85 -32.95 1.20
N PRO A 240 -18.99 -33.59 0.85
CA PRO A 240 -19.00 -35.01 0.53
C PRO A 240 -18.13 -35.34 -0.70
N PRO A 241 -17.71 -36.61 -0.89
CA PRO A 241 -16.95 -37.02 -2.07
C PRO A 241 -17.63 -36.74 -3.42
N SER A 242 -18.94 -36.51 -3.44
CA SER A 242 -19.68 -36.05 -4.62
C SER A 242 -19.33 -34.63 -5.07
N GLY A 243 -18.63 -33.86 -4.24
CA GLY A 243 -18.33 -32.44 -4.45
C GLY A 243 -19.53 -31.52 -4.23
N ARG A 244 -20.63 -32.03 -3.68
CA ARG A 244 -21.88 -31.29 -3.48
C ARG A 244 -22.44 -31.42 -2.07
N ASP A 245 -22.92 -30.31 -1.52
CA ASP A 245 -23.55 -30.23 -0.20
C ASP A 245 -24.95 -30.88 -0.17
N ALA A 246 -25.58 -30.88 1.01
CA ALA A 246 -26.92 -31.44 1.20
C ALA A 246 -28.03 -30.75 0.38
N ASN A 247 -27.79 -29.53 -0.10
CA ASN A 247 -28.71 -28.77 -0.95
C ASN A 247 -28.40 -28.95 -2.45
N GLY A 248 -27.39 -29.74 -2.80
CA GLY A 248 -26.94 -29.97 -4.16
C GLY A 248 -26.03 -28.88 -4.73
N ASN A 249 -25.60 -27.90 -3.92
CA ASN A 249 -24.64 -26.88 -4.36
C ASN A 249 -23.22 -27.47 -4.36
N TYR A 250 -22.36 -26.99 -5.24
CA TYR A 250 -20.95 -27.38 -5.17
C TYR A 250 -20.31 -26.88 -3.88
N CYS A 251 -19.42 -27.69 -3.30
CA CYS A 251 -18.64 -27.34 -2.11
C CYS A 251 -17.16 -27.74 -2.25
N ASP A 252 -16.76 -28.23 -3.43
CA ASP A 252 -15.42 -28.69 -3.71
C ASP A 252 -14.41 -27.55 -3.88
N ARG A 253 -13.13 -27.91 -4.07
CA ARG A 253 -12.04 -26.95 -4.26
C ARG A 253 -12.22 -26.03 -5.46
N ILE A 254 -12.86 -26.51 -6.53
CA ILE A 254 -13.15 -25.69 -7.72
C ILE A 254 -14.14 -24.59 -7.32
N GLU A 255 -15.19 -24.94 -6.57
CA GLU A 255 -16.17 -23.97 -6.10
C GLU A 255 -15.53 -22.96 -5.13
N VAL A 256 -14.86 -23.46 -4.09
CA VAL A 256 -14.21 -22.60 -3.09
C VAL A 256 -13.21 -21.66 -3.75
N SER A 257 -12.39 -22.16 -4.66
CA SER A 257 -11.44 -21.33 -5.40
C SER A 257 -12.14 -20.20 -6.17
N SER A 258 -13.17 -20.53 -6.94
CA SER A 258 -13.93 -19.54 -7.71
C SER A 258 -14.61 -18.49 -6.82
N ALA A 259 -14.93 -18.85 -5.57
CA ALA A 259 -15.59 -17.97 -4.62
C ALA A 259 -14.66 -16.86 -4.12
N PHE A 260 -13.34 -17.08 -4.06
CA PHE A 260 -12.37 -16.02 -3.76
C PHE A 260 -12.44 -14.90 -4.80
N TYR A 261 -12.42 -15.25 -6.10
CA TYR A 261 -12.54 -14.27 -7.18
C TYR A 261 -13.91 -13.58 -7.18
N ARG A 262 -14.99 -14.35 -6.97
CA ARG A 262 -16.36 -13.81 -6.95
C ARG A 262 -16.68 -13.04 -5.67
N SER A 263 -15.82 -13.08 -4.66
CA SER A 263 -16.05 -12.41 -3.39
C SER A 263 -16.22 -10.90 -3.56
N PRO A 264 -17.03 -10.25 -2.72
CA PRO A 264 -17.12 -8.80 -2.69
C PRO A 264 -15.76 -8.14 -2.49
N GLU A 265 -14.89 -8.74 -1.68
CA GLU A 265 -13.54 -8.23 -1.44
C GLU A 265 -12.72 -8.16 -2.73
N PHE A 266 -12.67 -9.25 -3.50
CA PHE A 266 -11.92 -9.25 -4.76
C PHE A 266 -12.55 -8.29 -5.78
N GLN A 267 -13.88 -8.28 -5.90
CA GLN A 267 -14.57 -7.41 -6.85
C GLN A 267 -14.34 -5.91 -6.55
N GLN A 268 -14.31 -5.54 -5.28
CA GLN A 268 -14.09 -4.16 -4.84
C GLN A 268 -12.62 -3.75 -4.86
N ARG A 269 -11.68 -4.69 -5.01
CA ARG A 269 -10.23 -4.44 -4.94
C ARG A 269 -9.50 -4.86 -6.21
N GLY A 270 -9.28 -6.16 -6.42
CA GLY A 270 -8.56 -6.68 -7.58
C GLY A 270 -9.24 -6.30 -8.90
N PHE A 271 -10.56 -6.52 -9.01
CA PHE A 271 -11.28 -6.13 -10.21
C PHE A 271 -11.49 -4.61 -10.33
N PHE A 272 -11.52 -3.89 -9.22
CA PHE A 272 -11.47 -2.43 -9.22
C PHE A 272 -10.17 -1.94 -9.89
N VAL A 273 -8.99 -2.37 -9.42
CA VAL A 273 -7.68 -1.99 -9.98
C VAL A 273 -7.57 -2.36 -11.45
N TYR A 274 -7.98 -3.58 -11.82
CA TYR A 274 -7.92 -4.07 -13.20
C TYR A 274 -8.58 -3.11 -14.19
N ARG A 275 -9.77 -2.57 -13.84
CA ARG A 275 -10.56 -1.72 -14.74
C ARG A 275 -9.90 -0.37 -15.04
N PHE A 276 -8.93 0.08 -14.25
CA PHE A 276 -8.19 1.30 -14.57
C PHE A 276 -7.27 1.12 -15.77
N TYR A 277 -6.71 -0.09 -15.98
CA TYR A 277 -5.88 -0.38 -17.14
C TYR A 277 -6.71 -0.45 -18.42
N SER A 278 -7.87 -1.11 -18.37
CA SER A 278 -8.76 -1.16 -19.53
C SER A 278 -9.36 0.22 -19.84
N SER A 279 -9.80 0.97 -18.83
CA SER A 279 -10.42 2.29 -19.02
C SER A 279 -9.45 3.44 -19.31
N SER A 280 -8.16 3.29 -19.01
CA SER A 280 -7.15 4.33 -19.25
C SER A 280 -6.17 4.00 -20.36
N TYR A 281 -5.82 2.72 -20.53
CA TYR A 281 -4.80 2.30 -21.48
C TYR A 281 -5.34 1.40 -22.59
N GLY A 282 -6.56 0.86 -22.44
CA GLY A 282 -7.16 -0.04 -23.42
C GLY A 282 -6.44 -1.37 -23.54
N ARG A 283 -5.76 -1.80 -22.47
CA ARG A 283 -5.01 -3.06 -22.38
C ARG A 283 -5.22 -3.71 -21.02
N ILE A 284 -4.91 -5.00 -20.93
CA ILE A 284 -4.78 -5.68 -19.64
C ILE A 284 -3.54 -5.16 -18.89
N PRO A 285 -3.55 -5.16 -17.55
CA PRO A 285 -2.33 -4.93 -16.79
C PRO A 285 -1.33 -6.07 -17.02
N ARG A 286 -0.03 -5.79 -16.85
CA ARG A 286 0.97 -6.84 -16.64
C ARG A 286 1.00 -7.25 -15.17
N TYR A 287 1.40 -8.49 -14.88
CA TYR A 287 1.54 -9.05 -13.54
C TYR A 287 2.35 -8.12 -12.62
N VAL A 288 3.51 -7.70 -13.12
CA VAL A 288 4.44 -6.79 -12.40
C VAL A 288 3.87 -5.39 -12.16
N GLU A 289 2.85 -4.98 -12.90
CA GLU A 289 2.15 -3.70 -12.68
C GLU A 289 0.97 -3.89 -11.71
N PHE A 290 0.24 -5.00 -11.86
CA PHE A 290 -0.98 -5.27 -11.12
C PHE A 290 -0.73 -5.59 -9.65
N MET A 291 0.27 -6.43 -9.34
CA MET A 291 0.51 -6.87 -7.96
C MET A 291 0.79 -5.70 -6.99
N PRO A 292 1.71 -4.76 -7.30
CA PRO A 292 1.89 -3.58 -6.46
C PRO A 292 0.64 -2.70 -6.35
N ASP A 293 -0.18 -2.62 -7.39
CA ASP A 293 -1.42 -1.83 -7.38
C ASP A 293 -2.52 -2.49 -6.55
N MET A 294 -2.65 -3.80 -6.62
CA MET A 294 -3.57 -4.57 -5.78
C MET A 294 -3.18 -4.44 -4.31
N ALA A 295 -1.89 -4.52 -3.99
CA ALA A 295 -1.39 -4.36 -2.62
C ALA A 295 -1.82 -3.02 -1.96
N ARG A 296 -2.02 -1.95 -2.76
CA ARG A 296 -2.46 -0.63 -2.25
C ARG A 296 -3.90 -0.61 -1.75
N VAL A 297 -4.74 -1.49 -2.27
CA VAL A 297 -6.17 -1.57 -1.94
C VAL A 297 -6.53 -2.85 -1.17
N SER A 298 -5.55 -3.67 -0.85
CA SER A 298 -5.69 -4.94 -0.11
C SER A 298 -5.47 -4.78 1.40
N GLY A 299 -5.75 -5.86 2.14
CA GLY A 299 -5.51 -5.98 3.58
C GLY A 299 -6.74 -5.73 4.46
N PHE A 300 -6.54 -5.76 5.77
CA PHE A 300 -7.60 -5.55 6.75
C PHE A 300 -7.88 -4.06 6.90
N GLN A 301 -8.84 -3.57 6.13
CA GLN A 301 -9.23 -2.16 6.09
C GLN A 301 -10.70 -2.03 6.48
N THR A 302 -11.02 -1.02 7.29
CA THR A 302 -12.40 -0.56 7.45
C THR A 302 -12.90 0.05 6.13
N THR A 303 -14.20 0.20 5.96
CA THR A 303 -14.79 0.82 4.75
C THR A 303 -14.20 2.21 4.46
N ALA A 304 -13.96 3.03 5.49
CA ALA A 304 -13.35 4.35 5.33
C ALA A 304 -11.88 4.27 4.89
N GLN A 305 -11.12 3.32 5.43
CA GLN A 305 -9.72 3.09 5.02
C GLN A 305 -9.62 2.54 3.60
N GLU A 306 -10.55 1.66 3.21
CA GLU A 306 -10.63 1.15 1.84
C GLU A 306 -10.95 2.25 0.85
N GLU A 307 -11.93 3.11 1.16
CA GLU A 307 -12.26 4.25 0.33
C GLU A 307 -11.07 5.22 0.20
N ALA A 308 -10.39 5.53 1.30
CA ALA A 308 -9.18 6.36 1.27
C ALA A 308 -8.05 5.72 0.42
N SER A 309 -7.87 4.41 0.52
CA SER A 309 -6.87 3.66 -0.26
C SER A 309 -7.18 3.69 -1.76
N LYS A 310 -8.45 3.54 -2.14
CA LYS A 310 -8.90 3.66 -3.53
C LYS A 310 -8.64 5.07 -4.08
N VAL A 311 -8.99 6.11 -3.32
CA VAL A 311 -8.72 7.50 -3.72
C VAL A 311 -7.22 7.73 -3.92
N ALA A 312 -6.38 7.30 -2.98
CA ALA A 312 -4.93 7.44 -3.09
C ALA A 312 -4.35 6.68 -4.30
N PHE A 313 -4.86 5.47 -4.56
CA PHE A 313 -4.49 4.70 -5.75
C PHE A 313 -4.81 5.45 -7.05
N ILE A 314 -5.99 6.05 -7.16
CA ILE A 314 -6.41 6.77 -8.38
C ILE A 314 -5.54 8.00 -8.62
N GLU A 315 -5.29 8.79 -7.57
CA GLU A 315 -4.41 9.97 -7.65
C GLU A 315 -3.01 9.56 -8.16
N ASP A 316 -2.42 8.53 -7.57
CA ASP A 316 -1.13 8.00 -8.02
C ASP A 316 -1.19 7.43 -9.44
N PHE A 317 -2.28 6.76 -9.82
CA PHE A 317 -2.47 6.21 -11.15
C PHE A 317 -2.49 7.32 -12.21
N THR A 318 -3.23 8.40 -11.96
CA THR A 318 -3.28 9.56 -12.86
C THR A 318 -1.98 10.35 -12.91
N ALA A 319 -1.15 10.25 -11.88
CA ALA A 319 0.18 10.87 -11.86
C ALA A 319 1.24 10.11 -12.69
N ARG A 320 0.94 8.89 -13.17
CA ARG A 320 1.87 8.09 -13.99
C ARG A 320 2.16 8.76 -15.32
N GLN A 321 3.40 8.64 -15.78
CA GLN A 321 3.80 9.22 -17.06
C GLN A 321 2.99 8.68 -18.25
N GLU A 322 2.64 7.38 -18.25
CA GLU A 322 1.79 6.78 -19.30
C GLU A 322 0.40 7.44 -19.35
N PHE A 323 -0.21 7.67 -18.18
CA PHE A 323 -1.50 8.38 -18.08
C PHE A 323 -1.37 9.83 -18.55
N LYS A 324 -0.40 10.57 -18.01
CA LYS A 324 -0.17 11.98 -18.33
C LYS A 324 0.06 12.19 -19.83
N ASN A 325 0.87 11.33 -20.46
CA ASN A 325 1.13 11.39 -21.90
C ASN A 325 -0.14 11.28 -22.75
N ARG A 326 -1.10 10.45 -22.33
CA ARG A 326 -2.35 10.24 -23.07
C ARG A 326 -3.36 11.35 -22.82
N TYR A 327 -3.42 11.87 -21.60
CA TYR A 327 -4.56 12.65 -21.16
C TYR A 327 -4.25 14.12 -20.89
N ASP A 328 -3.06 14.52 -20.42
CA ASP A 328 -2.81 15.89 -19.93
C ASP A 328 -3.02 16.97 -21.00
N ALA A 329 -2.77 16.64 -22.28
CA ALA A 329 -3.02 17.55 -23.40
C ALA A 329 -4.52 17.76 -23.70
N LEU A 330 -5.41 16.88 -23.20
CA LEU A 330 -6.86 16.97 -23.40
C LEU A 330 -7.46 17.98 -22.41
N THR A 331 -7.45 19.25 -22.79
CA THR A 331 -8.03 20.35 -22.00
C THR A 331 -9.55 20.46 -22.13
N ASN A 332 -10.13 19.90 -23.20
CA ASN A 332 -11.58 19.85 -23.39
C ASN A 332 -12.18 18.67 -22.59
N PRO A 333 -13.15 18.92 -21.67
CA PRO A 333 -13.78 17.87 -20.86
C PRO A 333 -14.41 16.72 -21.67
N ARG A 334 -15.04 17.03 -22.81
CA ARG A 334 -15.61 16.03 -23.72
C ARG A 334 -14.53 15.12 -24.28
N ALA A 335 -13.46 15.71 -24.81
CA ALA A 335 -12.34 14.95 -25.37
C ALA A 335 -11.70 14.02 -24.33
N TYR A 336 -11.61 14.46 -23.07
CA TYR A 336 -11.09 13.64 -21.97
C TYR A 336 -11.98 12.41 -21.68
N VAL A 337 -13.30 12.60 -21.57
CA VAL A 337 -14.25 11.49 -21.33
C VAL A 337 -14.31 10.53 -22.52
N GLU A 338 -14.41 11.06 -23.74
CA GLU A 338 -14.47 10.26 -24.97
C GLU A 338 -13.17 9.46 -25.21
N ALA A 339 -12.01 9.99 -24.79
CA ALA A 339 -10.75 9.26 -24.85
C ALA A 339 -10.72 8.05 -23.90
N MET A 340 -11.40 8.12 -22.75
CA MET A 340 -11.56 6.98 -21.83
C MET A 340 -12.59 5.98 -22.34
N GLU A 341 -13.70 6.44 -22.92
CA GLU A 341 -14.66 5.56 -23.62
C GLU A 341 -13.97 4.77 -24.74
N ALA A 342 -13.14 5.45 -25.53
CA ALA A 342 -12.37 4.82 -26.59
C ALA A 342 -11.35 3.81 -26.05
N ALA A 343 -10.67 4.12 -24.93
CA ALA A 343 -9.77 3.19 -24.26
C ALA A 343 -10.52 1.94 -23.76
N ALA A 344 -11.61 2.14 -23.02
CA ALA A 344 -12.47 1.08 -22.51
C ALA A 344 -13.21 0.34 -23.64
N GLY A 345 -13.36 0.95 -24.81
CA GLY A 345 -14.23 0.50 -25.89
C GLY A 345 -15.68 0.32 -25.44
N VAL A 346 -16.21 1.26 -24.66
CA VAL A 346 -17.61 1.28 -24.20
C VAL A 346 -18.26 2.60 -24.58
N VAL A 347 -19.59 2.67 -24.49
CA VAL A 347 -20.35 3.93 -24.55
C VAL A 347 -21.07 4.09 -23.22
N LEU A 348 -20.74 5.15 -22.48
CA LEU A 348 -21.26 5.42 -21.16
C LEU A 348 -22.65 6.05 -21.24
N SER A 349 -23.60 5.44 -20.54
CA SER A 349 -24.97 5.97 -20.42
C SER A 349 -25.00 7.36 -19.74
N ASN A 350 -24.04 7.66 -18.87
CA ASN A 350 -23.92 8.92 -18.13
C ASN A 350 -22.82 9.87 -18.67
N ARG A 351 -22.34 9.67 -19.90
CA ARG A 351 -21.28 10.50 -20.52
C ARG A 351 -21.49 11.99 -20.35
N GLU A 352 -22.67 12.49 -20.72
CA GLU A 352 -22.97 13.93 -20.73
C GLU A 352 -22.90 14.54 -19.32
N THR A 353 -23.30 13.76 -18.30
CA THR A 353 -23.17 14.14 -16.89
C THR A 353 -21.70 14.29 -16.49
N LEU A 354 -20.85 13.31 -16.83
CA LEU A 354 -19.42 13.35 -16.49
C LEU A 354 -18.70 14.52 -17.16
N ILE A 355 -19.07 14.83 -18.41
CA ILE A 355 -18.54 15.99 -19.14
C ILE A 355 -18.91 17.29 -18.42
N ALA A 356 -20.19 17.44 -18.03
CA ALA A 356 -20.67 18.64 -17.35
C ALA A 356 -20.03 18.82 -15.96
N GLU A 357 -19.92 17.74 -15.18
CA GLU A 357 -19.30 17.76 -13.85
C GLU A 357 -17.81 18.11 -13.92
N LEU A 358 -17.10 17.61 -14.93
CA LEU A 358 -15.70 17.97 -15.16
C LEU A 358 -15.55 19.43 -15.61
N ALA A 359 -16.41 19.88 -16.54
CA ALA A 359 -16.38 21.26 -17.05
C ALA A 359 -16.66 22.31 -15.97
N THR A 360 -17.49 21.95 -14.99
CA THR A 360 -17.86 22.82 -13.86
C THR A 360 -16.99 22.61 -12.62
N ASN A 361 -15.91 21.83 -12.72
CA ASN A 361 -15.02 21.47 -11.61
C ASN A 361 -15.73 20.79 -10.42
N GLN A 362 -16.91 20.21 -10.62
CA GLN A 362 -17.58 19.38 -9.62
C GLN A 362 -16.88 18.03 -9.43
N LYS A 363 -16.25 17.52 -10.50
CA LYS A 363 -15.36 16.36 -10.44
C LYS A 363 -13.97 16.70 -10.93
N THR A 364 -12.96 16.16 -10.24
CA THR A 364 -11.59 16.13 -10.75
C THR A 364 -11.45 15.12 -11.88
N ARG A 365 -10.36 15.21 -12.62
CA ARG A 365 -9.98 14.24 -13.67
C ARG A 365 -9.83 12.82 -13.13
N ALA A 366 -9.30 12.68 -11.91
CA ALA A 366 -9.22 11.41 -11.18
C ALA A 366 -10.61 10.86 -10.82
N GLN A 367 -11.52 11.71 -10.34
CA GLN A 367 -12.89 11.33 -10.01
C GLN A 367 -13.70 10.92 -11.25
N VAL A 368 -13.47 11.56 -12.40
CA VAL A 368 -14.05 11.14 -13.68
C VAL A 368 -13.51 9.78 -14.09
N LEU A 369 -12.19 9.56 -14.03
CA LEU A 369 -11.60 8.25 -14.34
C LEU A 369 -12.21 7.14 -13.49
N ARG A 370 -12.35 7.38 -12.18
CA ARG A 370 -13.02 6.44 -11.28
C ARG A 370 -14.44 6.14 -11.73
N ALA A 371 -15.24 7.17 -12.05
CA ALA A 371 -16.63 6.99 -12.48
C ALA A 371 -16.73 6.17 -13.78
N VAL A 372 -15.78 6.33 -14.71
CA VAL A 372 -15.69 5.48 -15.91
C VAL A 372 -15.31 4.05 -15.54
N ALA A 373 -14.26 3.84 -14.76
CA ALA A 373 -13.80 2.50 -14.37
C ALA A 373 -14.85 1.72 -13.56
N GLU A 374 -15.64 2.41 -12.73
CA GLU A 374 -16.70 1.81 -11.92
C GLU A 374 -18.05 1.69 -12.65
N SER A 375 -18.15 2.14 -13.90
CA SER A 375 -19.40 2.08 -14.67
C SER A 375 -19.86 0.63 -14.92
N ALA A 376 -21.18 0.46 -15.06
CA ALA A 376 -21.78 -0.84 -15.35
C ALA A 376 -21.33 -1.39 -16.71
N GLU A 377 -21.08 -0.52 -17.69
CA GLU A 377 -20.62 -0.88 -19.03
C GLU A 377 -19.19 -1.43 -19.00
N VAL A 378 -18.28 -0.77 -18.27
CA VAL A 378 -16.90 -1.28 -18.08
C VAL A 378 -16.92 -2.57 -17.26
N TYR A 379 -17.72 -2.62 -16.19
CA TYR A 379 -17.89 -3.82 -15.38
C TYR A 379 -18.33 -5.01 -16.24
N GLY A 380 -19.44 -4.86 -16.97
CA GLY A 380 -20.03 -5.93 -17.78
C GLY A 380 -19.11 -6.40 -18.91
N LYS A 381 -18.40 -5.48 -19.56
CA LYS A 381 -17.49 -5.81 -20.66
C LYS A 381 -16.26 -6.61 -20.20
N TYR A 382 -15.69 -6.25 -19.04
CA TYR A 382 -14.38 -6.75 -18.63
C TYR A 382 -14.42 -7.83 -17.56
N PHE A 383 -15.58 -8.18 -17.01
CA PHE A 383 -15.68 -9.17 -15.91
C PHE A 383 -15.05 -10.52 -16.26
N ASN A 384 -15.43 -11.12 -17.40
CA ASN A 384 -14.88 -12.42 -17.81
C ASN A 384 -13.40 -12.33 -18.19
N GLN A 385 -12.97 -11.24 -18.85
CA GLN A 385 -11.57 -11.05 -19.19
C GLN A 385 -10.70 -10.94 -17.93
N ALA A 386 -11.13 -10.13 -16.95
CA ALA A 386 -10.46 -10.04 -15.68
C ALA A 386 -10.44 -11.41 -14.97
N PHE A 387 -11.52 -12.18 -15.03
CA PHE A 387 -11.57 -13.48 -14.36
C PHE A 387 -10.49 -14.42 -14.88
N VAL A 388 -10.33 -14.50 -16.21
CA VAL A 388 -9.27 -15.30 -16.84
C VAL A 388 -7.89 -14.77 -16.47
N VAL A 389 -7.63 -13.46 -16.62
CA VAL A 389 -6.33 -12.86 -16.32
C VAL A 389 -5.91 -13.13 -14.87
N MET A 390 -6.87 -13.09 -13.94
CA MET A 390 -6.61 -13.34 -12.53
C MET A 390 -6.30 -14.80 -12.21
N GLN A 391 -6.67 -15.75 -13.08
CA GLN A 391 -6.18 -17.12 -12.94
C GLN A 391 -4.67 -17.20 -13.20
N TYR A 392 -4.18 -16.49 -14.23
CA TYR A 392 -2.74 -16.43 -14.51
C TYR A 392 -1.97 -15.71 -13.41
N PHE A 393 -2.49 -14.58 -12.91
CA PHE A 393 -1.83 -13.82 -11.84
C PHE A 393 -1.86 -14.57 -10.50
N GLY A 394 -3.00 -15.16 -10.15
CA GLY A 394 -3.16 -15.88 -8.91
C GLY A 394 -2.36 -17.18 -8.91
N TYR A 395 -2.73 -18.11 -9.79
CA TYR A 395 -2.13 -19.45 -9.80
C TYR A 395 -0.72 -19.47 -10.36
N LEU A 396 -0.49 -18.81 -11.50
CA LEU A 396 0.74 -19.01 -12.27
C LEU A 396 1.78 -17.91 -12.03
N LYS A 397 1.42 -16.82 -11.35
CA LYS A 397 2.30 -15.71 -11.00
C LYS A 397 3.00 -15.08 -12.22
N ARG A 398 2.29 -14.98 -13.35
CA ARG A 398 2.83 -14.47 -14.62
C ARG A 398 1.78 -13.83 -15.52
N ASP A 399 2.24 -13.14 -16.55
CA ASP A 399 1.38 -12.63 -17.62
C ASP A 399 0.65 -13.77 -18.37
N PRO A 400 -0.60 -13.54 -18.80
CA PRO A 400 -1.31 -14.49 -19.65
C PRO A 400 -0.57 -14.73 -20.96
N ASP A 401 -0.45 -16.00 -21.36
CA ASP A 401 -0.09 -16.36 -22.73
C ASP A 401 -1.33 -16.29 -23.65
N ILE A 402 -1.13 -16.45 -24.96
CA ILE A 402 -2.19 -16.27 -25.96
C ILE A 402 -3.43 -17.17 -25.75
N LEU A 403 -3.28 -18.31 -25.06
CA LEU A 403 -4.37 -19.26 -24.84
C LEU A 403 -5.46 -18.68 -23.92
N TYR A 404 -5.17 -17.61 -23.18
CA TYR A 404 -6.17 -16.92 -22.36
C TYR A 404 -7.39 -16.44 -23.17
N LEU A 405 -7.22 -16.12 -24.46
CA LEU A 405 -8.33 -15.72 -25.33
C LEU A 405 -9.38 -16.83 -25.48
N ASN A 406 -8.94 -18.09 -25.53
CA ASN A 406 -9.83 -19.24 -25.65
C ASN A 406 -10.68 -19.43 -24.38
N TRP A 407 -10.09 -19.17 -23.20
CA TRP A 407 -10.83 -19.19 -21.94
C TRP A 407 -11.88 -18.09 -21.88
N ILE A 408 -11.56 -16.90 -22.38
CA ILE A 408 -12.52 -15.78 -22.45
C ILE A 408 -13.68 -16.15 -23.36
N GLU A 409 -13.40 -16.70 -24.54
CA GLU A 409 -14.43 -17.14 -25.48
C GLU A 409 -15.33 -18.22 -24.86
N THR A 410 -14.71 -19.22 -24.23
CA THR A 410 -15.44 -20.32 -23.56
C THR A 410 -16.36 -19.77 -22.47
N LEU A 411 -15.86 -18.89 -21.60
CA LEU A 411 -16.66 -18.27 -20.55
C LEU A 411 -17.80 -17.41 -21.10
N ASN A 412 -17.55 -16.64 -22.15
CA ASN A 412 -18.57 -15.80 -22.78
C ASN A 412 -19.69 -16.63 -23.42
N GLN A 413 -19.37 -17.83 -23.93
CA GLN A 413 -20.34 -18.72 -24.57
C GLN A 413 -21.10 -19.60 -23.57
N THR A 414 -20.40 -20.14 -22.57
CA THR A 414 -20.92 -21.21 -21.70
C THR A 414 -21.26 -20.75 -20.29
N GLY A 415 -20.61 -19.69 -19.80
CA GLY A 415 -20.60 -19.33 -18.38
C GLY A 415 -19.90 -20.37 -17.48
N ASP A 416 -19.28 -21.42 -18.04
CA ASP A 416 -18.67 -22.51 -17.28
C ASP A 416 -17.26 -22.14 -16.82
N TYR A 417 -17.20 -21.52 -15.65
CA TYR A 417 -15.94 -21.22 -14.99
C TYR A 417 -15.28 -22.44 -14.36
N ARG A 418 -16.01 -23.53 -14.13
CA ARG A 418 -15.48 -24.67 -13.37
C ARG A 418 -14.42 -25.40 -14.17
N VAL A 419 -14.61 -25.56 -15.48
CA VAL A 419 -13.61 -26.17 -16.37
C VAL A 419 -12.31 -25.35 -16.39
N MET A 420 -12.42 -24.03 -16.49
CA MET A 420 -11.25 -23.14 -16.45
C MET A 420 -10.53 -23.25 -15.10
N VAL A 421 -11.23 -23.03 -13.99
CA VAL A 421 -10.64 -23.07 -12.64
C VAL A 421 -9.99 -24.44 -12.40
N ASN A 422 -10.65 -25.53 -12.79
CA ASN A 422 -10.08 -26.88 -12.70
C ASN A 422 -8.78 -27.03 -13.49
N GLY A 423 -8.72 -26.46 -14.71
CA GLY A 423 -7.53 -26.48 -15.56
C GLY A 423 -6.33 -25.78 -14.93
N PHE A 424 -6.52 -24.61 -14.31
CA PHE A 424 -5.44 -23.91 -13.60
C PHE A 424 -5.07 -24.62 -12.29
N LEU A 425 -6.08 -24.95 -11.47
CA LEU A 425 -5.89 -25.55 -10.16
C LEU A 425 -5.16 -26.89 -10.21
N ASN A 426 -5.40 -27.68 -11.27
CA ASN A 426 -4.76 -28.97 -11.46
C ASN A 426 -3.63 -28.94 -12.50
N SER A 427 -3.24 -27.75 -12.97
CA SER A 427 -2.11 -27.63 -13.89
C SER A 427 -0.82 -28.07 -13.22
N SER A 428 0.05 -28.76 -13.96
CA SER A 428 1.40 -29.09 -13.48
C SER A 428 2.17 -27.82 -13.11
N GLU A 429 1.92 -26.73 -13.83
CA GLU A 429 2.55 -25.43 -13.60
C GLU A 429 2.22 -24.85 -12.20
N TYR A 430 0.96 -24.93 -11.77
CA TYR A 430 0.56 -24.49 -10.42
C TYR A 430 1.05 -25.49 -9.36
N ARG A 431 0.83 -26.79 -9.57
CA ARG A 431 1.14 -27.82 -8.56
C ARG A 431 2.64 -27.93 -8.28
N SER A 432 3.48 -27.67 -9.28
CA SER A 432 4.95 -27.64 -9.14
C SER A 432 5.46 -26.53 -8.22
N ARG A 433 4.60 -25.59 -7.80
CA ARG A 433 4.97 -24.58 -6.80
C ARG A 433 5.17 -25.18 -5.41
N PHE A 434 4.52 -26.30 -5.13
CA PHE A 434 4.40 -26.86 -3.79
C PHE A 434 5.00 -28.28 -3.67
N GLY A 435 5.43 -28.89 -4.77
CA GLY A 435 5.94 -30.26 -4.78
C GLY A 435 5.78 -30.93 -6.14
N GLN A 436 5.92 -32.26 -6.19
CA GLN A 436 5.69 -33.00 -7.43
C GLN A 436 4.23 -32.83 -7.92
N PRO A 437 4.01 -32.56 -9.22
CA PRO A 437 2.70 -32.24 -9.77
C PRO A 437 1.74 -33.43 -9.81
#